data_AF-A0A819XM14-F1
#
_entry.id   AF-A0A819XM14-F1
#
_cell.length_a   1.000
_cell.length_b   1.000
_cell.length_c   1.000
_cell.angle_alpha   90.00
_cell.angle_beta   90.00
_cell.angle_gamma   90.00
#
_symmetry.space_group_name_H-M   'P 1'
#
loop_
_entity.id
_entity.type
_entity.pdbx_description
1 polymer ?
#
loop_
_entity_poly.entity_id
_entity_poly.type
_entity_poly.pdbx_seq_one_letter_code
_entity_poly.pdbx_strand_id
1 'polypeptide(L)'
;MPFRKHWLPILRDLSHAFQRSMIEHLPRQIVPKVHYCTEYDQVISDYGPAIKQWSMRYESYHFYFKKIALRTNNYKNLQKTLATRYRLKQAFSSFKMTQLNHNDQAIKIQKIKNNIFNNEMKCAIISHFGNIDMSKDLLQCHKFRYENIEYCRSSVYIISLMNLTETPKFVQVVNIIKLTHKWWLLVDMLATIGYDDKLCAWEIKSMDKYDLLDPCSMKYYYKGLDIYEIDNSTFVAFTARLTLH
;
A
#
# COMPACT_ATOMS: atom_id res chain seq x y z
N MET A 1 14.93 -1.59 -2.48
CA MET A 1 16.09 -1.77 -3.39
C MET A 1 16.63 -3.19 -3.27
N PRO A 2 17.00 -3.86 -4.37
CA PRO A 2 17.76 -5.11 -4.30
C PRO A 2 19.17 -4.84 -3.74
N PHE A 3 19.58 -5.65 -2.76
CA PHE A 3 20.92 -5.57 -2.16
C PHE A 3 21.99 -5.86 -3.22
N ARG A 4 22.92 -4.91 -3.42
CA ARG A 4 23.96 -5.04 -4.43
C ARG A 4 25.27 -5.53 -3.80
N LYS A 5 25.68 -6.75 -4.12
CA LYS A 5 26.89 -7.39 -3.57
C LYS A 5 28.18 -6.59 -3.80
N HIS A 6 28.22 -5.72 -4.80
CA HIS A 6 29.38 -4.88 -5.10
C HIS A 6 29.72 -3.85 -4.00
N TRP A 7 28.83 -3.59 -3.05
CA TRP A 7 29.08 -2.69 -1.91
C TRP A 7 29.80 -3.38 -0.74
N LEU A 8 29.89 -4.71 -0.73
CA LEU A 8 30.49 -5.47 0.37
C LEU A 8 31.96 -5.11 0.65
N PRO A 9 32.82 -4.90 -0.36
CA PRO A 9 34.19 -4.45 -0.12
C PRO A 9 34.24 -3.07 0.56
N ILE A 10 33.38 -2.13 0.13
CA ILE A 10 33.28 -0.80 0.75
C ILE A 10 32.81 -0.90 2.20
N LEU A 11 31.82 -1.74 2.47
CA LEU A 11 31.33 -1.99 3.82
C LEU A 11 32.44 -2.55 4.72
N ARG A 12 33.24 -3.49 4.23
CA ARG A 12 34.40 -4.03 4.95
C ARG A 12 35.38 -2.93 5.33
N ASP A 13 35.78 -2.11 4.37
CA ASP A 13 36.75 -1.04 4.60
C ASP A 13 36.25 -0.03 5.63
N LEU A 14 34.98 0.38 5.51
CA LEU A 14 34.34 1.29 6.46
C LEU A 14 34.21 0.68 7.87
N SER A 15 33.84 -0.60 7.98
CA SER A 15 33.76 -1.30 9.27
C SER A 15 35.11 -1.40 9.96
N HIS A 16 36.19 -1.69 9.22
CA HIS A 16 37.55 -1.72 9.78
C HIS A 16 38.06 -0.32 10.15
N ALA A 17 37.78 0.69 9.33
CA ALA A 17 38.12 2.07 9.65
C ALA A 17 37.42 2.55 10.93
N PHE A 18 36.13 2.22 11.07
CA PHE A 18 35.35 2.48 12.28
C PHE A 18 35.95 1.77 13.50
N GLN A 19 36.27 0.48 13.38
CA GLN A 19 36.88 -0.28 14.48
C GLN A 19 38.21 0.36 14.93
N ARG A 20 39.08 0.73 13.98
CA ARG A 20 40.36 1.40 14.28
C ARG A 20 40.16 2.72 15.00
N SER A 21 39.24 3.55 14.52
CA SER A 21 38.91 4.84 15.14
C SER A 21 38.38 4.65 16.58
N MET A 22 37.53 3.64 16.80
CA MET A 22 37.04 3.28 18.15
C MET A 22 38.17 2.83 19.09
N ILE A 23 39.15 2.08 18.59
CA ILE A 23 40.32 1.65 19.38
C ILE A 23 41.18 2.86 19.76
N GLU A 24 41.41 3.76 18.82
CA GLU A 24 42.26 4.94 19.01
C GLU A 24 41.65 5.95 19.98
N HIS A 25 40.37 6.27 19.82
CA HIS A 25 39.71 7.33 20.58
C HIS A 25 39.04 6.83 21.87
N LEU A 26 38.63 5.55 21.91
CA LEU A 26 37.87 4.94 23.01
C LEU A 26 38.40 3.55 23.42
N PRO A 27 39.70 3.39 23.71
CA PRO A 27 40.34 2.08 23.93
C PRO A 27 39.74 1.28 25.09
N ARG A 28 39.16 1.94 26.10
CA ARG A 28 38.57 1.30 27.28
C ARG A 28 37.07 0.97 27.15
N GLN A 29 36.44 1.31 26.02
CA GLN A 29 35.01 1.13 25.79
C GLN A 29 34.70 0.18 24.63
N ILE A 30 35.70 -0.61 24.20
CA ILE A 30 35.52 -1.58 23.12
C ILE A 30 34.67 -2.74 23.63
N VAL A 31 33.44 -2.82 23.12
CA VAL A 31 32.55 -3.96 23.35
C VAL A 31 32.65 -4.96 22.19
N PRO A 32 32.35 -6.25 22.40
CA PRO A 32 32.36 -7.27 21.35
C PRO A 32 31.57 -6.89 20.09
N LYS A 33 30.50 -6.08 20.23
CA LYS A 33 29.73 -5.55 19.10
C LYS A 33 30.58 -4.77 18.08
N VAL A 34 31.60 -4.05 18.54
CA VAL A 34 32.51 -3.29 17.67
C VAL A 34 33.40 -4.24 16.86
N HIS A 35 33.76 -5.39 17.42
CA HIS A 35 34.47 -6.44 16.68
C HIS A 35 33.54 -7.13 15.67
N TYR A 36 32.32 -7.49 16.06
CA TYR A 36 31.36 -8.11 15.13
C TYR A 36 31.02 -7.22 13.92
N CYS A 37 31.12 -5.89 14.05
CA CYS A 37 30.97 -4.96 12.93
C CYS A 37 31.87 -5.28 11.73
N THR A 38 33.07 -5.84 11.96
CA THR A 38 34.01 -6.18 10.88
C THR A 38 33.71 -7.48 10.17
N GLU A 39 32.77 -8.28 10.68
CA GLU A 39 32.39 -9.57 10.08
C GLU A 39 31.10 -9.45 9.24
N TYR A 40 30.41 -8.30 9.28
CA TYR A 40 29.12 -8.14 8.60
C TYR A 40 29.21 -8.30 7.09
N ASP A 41 30.32 -7.94 6.46
CA ASP A 41 30.47 -8.12 5.01
C ASP A 41 30.47 -9.61 4.65
N GLN A 42 31.16 -10.45 5.43
CA GLN A 42 31.20 -11.90 5.24
C GLN A 42 29.83 -12.51 5.55
N VAL A 43 29.23 -12.15 6.68
CA VAL A 43 27.90 -12.62 7.08
C VAL A 43 26.85 -12.28 6.01
N ILE A 44 26.91 -11.07 5.45
CA ILE A 44 25.97 -10.65 4.40
C ILE A 44 26.28 -11.33 3.06
N SER A 45 27.56 -11.59 2.76
CA SER A 45 27.97 -12.34 1.57
C SER A 45 27.39 -13.76 1.57
N ASP A 46 27.50 -14.45 2.72
CA ASP A 46 27.21 -15.88 2.85
C ASP A 46 25.73 -16.14 3.12
N TYR A 47 25.10 -15.35 3.99
CA TYR A 47 23.74 -15.57 4.46
C TYR A 47 22.73 -14.53 3.93
N GLY A 48 23.20 -13.53 3.19
CA GLY A 48 22.38 -12.43 2.69
C GLY A 48 22.10 -11.35 3.75
N PRO A 49 21.16 -10.44 3.48
CA PRO A 49 20.95 -9.26 4.32
C PRO A 49 20.71 -9.59 5.81
N ALA A 50 21.49 -8.99 6.71
CA ALA A 50 21.43 -9.24 8.16
C ALA A 50 20.03 -9.06 8.77
N ILE A 51 19.18 -8.20 8.18
CA ILE A 51 17.77 -8.02 8.59
C ILE A 51 16.95 -9.33 8.52
N LYS A 52 17.32 -10.26 7.64
CA LYS A 52 16.66 -11.56 7.51
C LYS A 52 17.03 -12.51 8.67
N GLN A 53 18.19 -12.30 9.28
CA GLN A 53 18.71 -13.08 10.40
C GLN A 53 18.37 -12.43 11.76
N TRP A 54 17.71 -11.28 11.75
CA TRP A 54 17.47 -10.54 12.98
C TRP A 54 16.43 -11.22 13.87
N SER A 55 16.81 -11.42 15.14
CA SER A 55 15.96 -12.02 16.17
C SER A 55 14.77 -11.17 16.62
N MET A 56 14.69 -9.89 16.22
CA MET A 56 13.56 -9.03 16.59
C MET A 56 12.20 -9.57 16.11
N ARG A 57 12.18 -10.37 15.05
CA ARG A 57 10.96 -11.08 14.62
C ARG A 57 10.50 -12.12 15.65
N TYR A 58 11.45 -12.84 16.27
CA TYR A 58 11.13 -13.77 17.34
C TYR A 58 10.74 -13.05 18.63
N GLU A 59 11.41 -11.96 19.00
CA GLU A 59 11.06 -11.11 20.15
C GLU A 59 9.63 -10.57 20.04
N SER A 60 9.30 -9.98 18.90
CA SER A 60 7.95 -9.44 18.64
C SER A 60 6.87 -10.52 18.66
N TYR A 61 7.18 -11.71 18.18
CA TYR A 61 6.26 -12.85 18.26
C TYR A 61 6.10 -13.36 19.71
N HIS A 62 7.19 -13.47 20.46
CA HIS A 62 7.16 -13.87 21.88
C HIS A 62 6.46 -12.85 22.79
N PHE A 63 6.49 -11.57 22.45
CA PHE A 63 5.81 -10.52 23.20
C PHE A 63 4.31 -10.80 23.40
N TYR A 64 3.64 -11.35 22.39
CA TYR A 64 2.24 -11.80 22.50
C TYR A 64 2.06 -12.85 23.61
N PHE A 65 2.92 -13.86 23.63
CA PHE A 65 2.86 -14.93 24.62
C PHE A 65 3.21 -14.45 26.03
N LYS A 66 4.24 -13.59 26.17
CA LYS A 66 4.61 -12.97 27.44
C LYS A 66 3.42 -12.21 28.05
N LYS A 67 2.72 -11.40 27.25
CA LYS A 67 1.52 -10.67 27.70
C LYS A 67 0.40 -11.58 28.16
N ILE A 68 0.16 -12.70 27.48
CA ILE A 68 -0.89 -13.64 27.87
C ILE A 68 -0.50 -14.37 29.14
N ALA A 69 0.74 -14.85 29.23
CA ALA A 69 1.23 -15.55 30.41
C ALA A 69 1.02 -14.71 31.68
N LEU A 70 1.43 -13.44 31.64
CA LEU A 70 1.24 -12.49 32.75
C LEU A 70 -0.23 -12.24 33.11
N ARG A 71 -1.15 -12.28 32.15
CA ARG A 71 -2.57 -11.98 32.38
C ARG A 71 -3.39 -13.19 32.81
N THR A 72 -2.98 -14.40 32.40
CA THR A 72 -3.79 -15.61 32.61
C THR A 72 -3.64 -16.22 33.99
N ASN A 73 -2.61 -15.86 34.76
CA ASN A 73 -2.32 -16.39 36.10
C ASN A 73 -2.42 -17.94 36.21
N ASN A 74 -2.24 -18.65 35.09
CA ASN A 74 -2.32 -20.10 35.00
C ASN A 74 -0.91 -20.68 34.87
N TYR A 75 -0.33 -21.08 36.00
CA TYR A 75 1.04 -21.60 36.07
C TYR A 75 1.12 -23.11 35.87
N LYS A 76 -0.01 -23.84 36.02
CA LYS A 76 -0.03 -25.32 35.93
C LYS A 76 0.00 -25.83 34.49
N ASN A 77 -0.71 -25.16 33.59
CA ASN A 77 -0.84 -25.58 32.19
C ASN A 77 -0.68 -24.39 31.21
N LEU A 78 0.35 -23.58 31.44
CA LEU A 78 0.57 -22.36 30.68
C LEU A 78 0.71 -22.62 29.17
N GLN A 79 1.47 -23.65 28.76
CA GLN A 79 1.69 -23.97 27.34
C GLN A 79 0.37 -24.28 26.63
N LYS A 80 -0.52 -25.04 27.27
CA LYS A 80 -1.86 -25.35 26.73
C LYS A 80 -2.68 -24.09 26.54
N THR A 81 -2.70 -23.18 27.54
CA THR A 81 -3.42 -21.91 27.43
C THR A 81 -2.87 -21.02 26.32
N LEU A 82 -1.54 -20.91 26.20
CA LEU A 82 -0.87 -20.14 25.15
C LEU A 82 -1.18 -20.69 23.76
N ALA A 83 -1.06 -22.01 23.58
CA ALA A 83 -1.35 -22.68 22.30
C ALA A 83 -2.81 -22.52 21.87
N THR A 84 -3.77 -22.74 22.79
CA THR A 84 -5.19 -22.57 22.48
C THR A 84 -5.54 -21.13 22.09
N ARG A 85 -5.05 -20.14 22.84
CA ARG A 85 -5.30 -18.72 22.51
C ARG A 85 -4.66 -18.33 21.18
N TYR A 86 -3.47 -18.85 20.89
CA TYR A 86 -2.83 -18.59 19.61
C TYR A 86 -3.59 -19.21 18.44
N ARG A 87 -4.04 -20.47 18.57
CA ARG A 87 -4.87 -21.14 17.55
C ARG A 87 -6.16 -20.37 17.29
N LEU A 88 -6.85 -19.89 18.33
CA LEU A 88 -8.06 -19.09 18.18
C LEU A 88 -7.79 -17.75 17.47
N LYS A 89 -6.68 -17.07 17.81
CA LYS A 89 -6.26 -15.84 17.12
C LYS A 89 -6.00 -16.08 15.64
N GLN A 90 -5.30 -17.15 15.29
CA GLN A 90 -5.05 -17.51 13.89
C GLN A 90 -6.34 -17.83 13.15
N ALA A 91 -7.21 -18.67 13.73
CA ALA A 91 -8.51 -19.01 13.15
C ALA A 91 -9.36 -17.75 12.88
N PHE A 92 -9.41 -16.83 13.84
CA PHE A 92 -10.12 -15.55 13.66
C PHE A 92 -9.50 -14.68 12.56
N SER A 93 -8.17 -14.58 12.50
CA SER A 93 -7.48 -13.81 11.46
C SER A 93 -7.75 -14.38 10.07
N SER A 94 -7.68 -15.71 9.92
CA SER A 94 -7.97 -16.40 8.66
C SER A 94 -9.44 -16.25 8.26
N PHE A 95 -10.37 -16.40 9.22
CA PHE A 95 -11.80 -16.22 8.99
C PHE A 95 -12.16 -14.77 8.61
N LYS A 96 -11.55 -13.77 9.26
CA LYS A 96 -11.74 -12.37 8.90
C LYS A 96 -11.25 -12.09 7.48
N MET A 97 -10.16 -12.73 7.07
CA MET A 97 -9.63 -12.58 5.71
C MET A 97 -10.56 -13.22 4.66
N THR A 98 -11.20 -14.34 4.97
CA THR A 98 -12.17 -14.97 4.05
C THR A 98 -13.51 -14.23 3.99
N GLN A 99 -13.99 -13.64 5.09
CA GLN A 99 -15.24 -12.86 5.09
C GLN A 99 -15.10 -11.45 4.47
N LEU A 100 -13.92 -10.84 4.52
CA LEU A 100 -13.68 -9.55 3.87
C LEU A 100 -13.60 -9.65 2.34
N ASN A 101 -13.36 -10.83 1.79
CA ASN A 101 -13.23 -11.03 0.34
C ASN A 101 -14.58 -11.07 -0.39
N HIS A 102 -15.73 -11.14 0.29
CA HIS A 102 -17.03 -11.27 -0.36
C HIS A 102 -18.06 -10.19 -0.05
N ASN A 103 -17.73 -9.23 0.82
CA ASN A 103 -18.67 -8.16 1.16
C ASN A 103 -18.08 -6.78 0.83
N ASP A 104 -18.64 -6.18 -0.20
CA ASP A 104 -18.56 -4.76 -0.51
C ASP A 104 -18.78 -3.92 0.75
N GLN A 105 -17.77 -3.18 1.20
CA GLN A 105 -17.87 -2.32 2.37
C GLN A 105 -17.79 -0.86 1.96
N ALA A 106 -18.92 -0.17 2.05
CA ALA A 106 -19.00 1.27 1.86
C ALA A 106 -19.05 2.01 3.21
N ILE A 107 -18.24 3.05 3.33
CA ILE A 107 -18.12 3.86 4.55
C ILE A 107 -18.73 5.25 4.30
N LYS A 108 -19.54 5.73 5.25
CA LYS A 108 -20.26 7.03 5.21
C LYS A 108 -21.13 7.18 3.96
N ILE A 109 -22.17 6.35 3.86
CA ILE A 109 -23.16 6.43 2.76
C ILE A 109 -24.08 7.63 2.99
N GLN A 110 -24.27 8.45 1.96
CA GLN A 110 -25.14 9.62 1.99
C GLN A 110 -25.81 9.83 0.62
N LYS A 111 -26.98 10.49 0.60
CA LYS A 111 -27.61 10.91 -0.66
C LYS A 111 -26.75 11.98 -1.35
N ILE A 112 -26.71 11.95 -2.67
CA ILE A 112 -25.97 12.95 -3.44
C ILE A 112 -26.76 14.25 -3.51
N LYS A 113 -26.08 15.38 -3.30
CA LYS A 113 -26.63 16.71 -3.62
C LYS A 113 -26.31 17.02 -5.08
N ASN A 114 -27.33 17.36 -5.89
CA ASN A 114 -27.17 17.61 -7.34
C ASN A 114 -26.13 18.69 -7.70
N ASN A 115 -25.82 19.61 -6.79
CA ASN A 115 -24.85 20.69 -7.01
C ASN A 115 -23.40 20.23 -7.07
N ILE A 116 -23.11 18.95 -6.78
CA ILE A 116 -21.73 18.42 -6.76
C ILE A 116 -21.25 18.07 -8.17
N PHE A 117 -22.15 17.82 -9.12
CA PHE A 117 -21.78 17.36 -10.45
C PHE A 117 -21.75 18.48 -11.50
N ASN A 118 -20.63 18.57 -12.21
CA ASN A 118 -20.50 19.37 -13.42
C ASN A 118 -21.35 18.79 -14.56
N ASN A 119 -21.60 19.57 -15.60
CA ASN A 119 -22.44 19.14 -16.73
C ASN A 119 -21.85 17.90 -17.43
N GLU A 120 -20.53 17.83 -17.59
CA GLU A 120 -19.84 16.68 -18.20
C GLU A 120 -19.97 15.41 -17.36
N MET A 121 -19.88 15.54 -16.02
CA MET A 121 -20.12 14.41 -15.11
C MET A 121 -21.55 13.89 -15.23
N LYS A 122 -22.54 14.79 -15.34
CA LYS A 122 -23.94 14.41 -15.55
C LYS A 122 -24.11 13.71 -16.89
N CYS A 123 -23.48 14.22 -17.95
CA CYS A 123 -23.49 13.58 -19.26
C CYS A 123 -22.92 12.16 -19.21
N ALA A 124 -21.79 11.93 -18.53
CA ALA A 124 -21.19 10.60 -18.37
C ALA A 124 -22.13 9.62 -17.66
N ILE A 125 -22.81 10.08 -16.59
CA ILE A 125 -23.77 9.27 -15.83
C ILE A 125 -24.99 8.93 -16.68
N ILE A 126 -25.56 9.92 -17.38
CA ILE A 126 -26.73 9.73 -18.25
C ILE A 126 -26.39 8.86 -19.46
N SER A 127 -25.19 8.99 -20.05
CA SER A 127 -24.78 8.16 -21.18
C SER A 127 -24.62 6.69 -20.79
N HIS A 128 -24.15 6.42 -19.56
CA HIS A 128 -23.91 5.05 -19.10
C HIS A 128 -25.20 4.36 -18.64
N PHE A 129 -26.10 5.07 -17.94
CA PHE A 129 -27.28 4.47 -17.32
C PHE A 129 -28.62 4.87 -17.93
N GLY A 130 -28.64 5.84 -18.84
CA GLY A 130 -29.87 6.39 -19.42
C GLY A 130 -30.56 7.42 -18.53
N ASN A 131 -31.90 7.46 -18.60
CA ASN A 131 -32.70 8.50 -17.97
C ASN A 131 -32.90 8.20 -16.47
N ILE A 132 -32.10 8.81 -15.60
CA ILE A 132 -32.12 8.60 -14.14
C ILE A 132 -32.46 9.89 -13.40
N ASP A 133 -33.29 9.79 -12.35
CA ASP A 133 -33.49 10.89 -11.40
C ASP A 133 -32.30 10.99 -10.44
N MET A 134 -31.34 11.83 -10.81
CA MET A 134 -30.08 12.06 -10.09
C MET A 134 -30.25 12.39 -8.59
N SER A 135 -31.42 12.91 -8.22
CA SER A 135 -31.71 13.35 -6.85
C SER A 135 -32.21 12.24 -5.93
N LYS A 136 -32.81 11.18 -6.48
CA LYS A 136 -33.49 10.13 -5.69
C LYS A 136 -32.74 8.80 -5.70
N ASP A 137 -32.13 8.46 -6.83
CA ASP A 137 -31.63 7.09 -7.07
C ASP A 137 -30.15 6.91 -6.74
N LEU A 138 -29.45 8.01 -6.47
CA LEU A 138 -28.00 8.04 -6.29
C LEU A 138 -27.59 8.22 -4.84
N LEU A 139 -26.87 7.22 -4.34
CA LEU A 139 -26.12 7.30 -3.09
C LEU A 139 -24.65 7.49 -3.41
N GLN A 140 -23.91 8.17 -2.53
CA GLN A 140 -22.46 8.24 -2.58
C GLN A 140 -21.86 7.73 -1.28
N CYS A 141 -20.62 7.25 -1.35
CA CYS A 141 -19.81 7.00 -0.18
C CYS A 141 -18.48 7.75 -0.26
N HIS A 142 -17.81 7.87 0.88
CA HIS A 142 -16.48 8.48 0.94
C HIS A 142 -15.39 7.49 0.55
N LYS A 143 -15.58 6.23 0.97
CA LYS A 143 -14.62 5.15 0.80
C LYS A 143 -15.38 3.85 0.54
N PHE A 144 -14.92 3.10 -0.44
CA PHE A 144 -15.50 1.85 -0.88
C PHE A 144 -14.42 0.79 -0.94
N ARG A 145 -14.67 -0.36 -0.32
CA ARG A 145 -13.78 -1.51 -0.39
C ARG A 145 -14.48 -2.61 -1.17
N TYR A 146 -13.88 -2.97 -2.29
CA TYR A 146 -14.28 -4.12 -3.10
C TYR A 146 -13.12 -5.13 -3.06
N GLU A 147 -13.42 -6.35 -2.64
CA GLU A 147 -12.43 -7.38 -2.33
C GLU A 147 -11.33 -6.85 -1.38
N ASN A 148 -10.11 -6.68 -1.89
CA ASN A 148 -8.96 -6.16 -1.16
C ASN A 148 -8.48 -4.78 -1.63
N ILE A 149 -9.17 -4.18 -2.58
CA ILE A 149 -8.88 -2.84 -3.06
C ILE A 149 -9.77 -1.85 -2.34
N GLU A 150 -9.13 -0.82 -1.80
CA GLU A 150 -9.79 0.31 -1.19
C GLU A 150 -9.79 1.46 -2.19
N TYR A 151 -10.99 1.96 -2.50
CA TYR A 151 -11.26 3.11 -3.34
C TYR A 151 -11.65 4.30 -2.47
N CYS A 152 -10.97 5.42 -2.67
CA CYS A 152 -11.22 6.68 -1.98
C CYS A 152 -11.42 7.80 -3.01
N ARG A 153 -12.05 8.90 -2.59
CA ARG A 153 -12.09 10.11 -3.43
C ARG A 153 -10.68 10.69 -3.58
N SER A 154 -10.43 11.30 -4.73
CA SER A 154 -9.18 11.93 -5.15
C SER A 154 -7.99 10.99 -5.33
N SER A 155 -8.12 9.68 -5.03
CA SER A 155 -7.05 8.72 -5.26
C SER A 155 -6.96 8.31 -6.73
N VAL A 156 -5.74 8.08 -7.19
CA VAL A 156 -5.44 7.73 -8.58
C VAL A 156 -5.24 6.23 -8.75
N TYR A 157 -5.71 5.69 -9.87
CA TYR A 157 -5.52 4.27 -10.25
C TYR A 157 -5.03 4.16 -11.70
N ILE A 158 -4.40 3.02 -11.99
CA ILE A 158 -3.91 2.68 -13.33
C ILE A 158 -4.91 1.70 -13.95
N ILE A 159 -5.49 2.05 -15.10
CA ILE A 159 -6.48 1.21 -15.77
C ILE A 159 -5.85 0.32 -16.84
N SER A 160 -4.91 0.88 -17.60
CA SER A 160 -4.30 0.23 -18.75
C SER A 160 -2.89 0.73 -19.01
N LEU A 161 -2.10 -0.09 -19.68
CA LEU A 161 -0.82 0.30 -20.27
C LEU A 161 -1.02 0.49 -21.77
N MET A 162 -0.45 1.54 -22.36
CA MET A 162 -0.42 1.67 -23.82
C MET A 162 0.51 0.61 -24.42
N ASN A 163 0.01 -0.20 -25.36
CA ASN A 163 0.70 -1.36 -25.90
C ASN A 163 2.06 -1.08 -26.57
N LEU A 164 2.28 0.14 -27.07
CA LEU A 164 3.49 0.48 -27.84
C LEU A 164 4.58 1.13 -26.99
N THR A 165 4.19 1.90 -25.97
CA THR A 165 5.08 2.76 -25.19
C THR A 165 5.16 2.35 -23.71
N GLU A 166 4.40 1.33 -23.31
CA GLU A 166 4.23 0.89 -21.92
C GLU A 166 3.85 2.03 -20.95
N THR A 167 3.30 3.14 -21.47
CA THR A 167 2.92 4.29 -20.66
C THR A 167 1.62 3.96 -19.91
N PRO A 168 1.57 4.16 -18.58
CA PRO A 168 0.37 3.94 -17.80
C PRO A 168 -0.68 5.00 -18.09
N LYS A 169 -1.94 4.56 -18.24
CA LYS A 169 -3.11 5.43 -18.23
C LYS A 169 -3.68 5.51 -16.83
N PHE A 170 -3.74 6.73 -16.32
CA PHE A 170 -4.22 7.03 -14.99
C PHE A 170 -5.65 7.55 -15.02
N VAL A 171 -6.36 7.31 -13.92
CA VAL A 171 -7.63 7.96 -13.63
C VAL A 171 -7.68 8.39 -12.19
N GLN A 172 -8.37 9.50 -11.94
CA GLN A 172 -8.63 9.97 -10.59
C GLN A 172 -10.08 9.70 -10.21
N VAL A 173 -10.31 9.12 -9.02
CA VAL A 173 -11.67 8.91 -8.52
C VAL A 173 -12.25 10.25 -8.05
N VAL A 174 -13.24 10.77 -8.76
CA VAL A 174 -13.95 12.00 -8.40
C VAL A 174 -15.00 11.70 -7.35
N ASN A 175 -15.83 10.68 -7.61
CA ASN A 175 -16.87 10.27 -6.69
C ASN A 175 -17.14 8.76 -6.77
N ILE A 176 -17.68 8.20 -5.70
CA ILE A 176 -18.08 6.79 -5.65
C ILE A 176 -19.58 6.76 -5.47
N ILE A 177 -20.27 6.25 -6.48
CA ILE A 177 -21.72 6.31 -6.57
C ILE A 177 -22.32 4.90 -6.52
N LYS A 178 -23.47 4.77 -5.87
CA LYS A 178 -24.28 3.57 -5.90
C LYS A 178 -25.54 3.86 -6.67
N LEU A 179 -25.79 3.04 -7.67
CA LEU A 179 -27.03 2.99 -8.41
C LEU A 179 -27.62 1.60 -8.26
N THR A 180 -28.92 1.55 -7.95
CA THR A 180 -29.65 0.33 -7.61
C THR A 180 -28.93 -0.48 -6.51
N HIS A 181 -28.21 -1.54 -6.89
CA HIS A 181 -27.49 -2.44 -5.99
C HIS A 181 -25.98 -2.48 -6.24
N LYS A 182 -25.45 -1.74 -7.22
CA LYS A 182 -24.04 -1.81 -7.62
C LYS A 182 -23.31 -0.48 -7.39
N TRP A 183 -22.06 -0.58 -6.95
CA TRP A 183 -21.15 0.55 -6.79
C TRP A 183 -20.35 0.80 -8.07
N TRP A 184 -20.19 2.08 -8.40
CA TRP A 184 -19.48 2.56 -9.57
C TRP A 184 -18.52 3.68 -9.16
N LEU A 185 -17.40 3.77 -9.86
CA LEU A 185 -16.41 4.82 -9.70
C LEU A 185 -16.64 5.85 -10.80
N LEU A 186 -17.07 7.05 -10.42
CA LEU A 186 -17.02 8.20 -11.32
C LEU A 186 -15.58 8.73 -11.31
N VAL A 187 -14.93 8.66 -12.45
CA VAL A 187 -13.51 9.01 -12.58
C VAL A 187 -13.30 10.13 -13.58
N ASP A 188 -12.22 10.87 -13.39
CA ASP A 188 -11.66 11.76 -14.40
C ASP A 188 -10.46 11.09 -15.08
N MET A 189 -10.43 11.16 -16.41
CA MET A 189 -9.34 10.64 -17.22
C MET A 189 -8.13 11.57 -17.14
N LEU A 190 -6.97 11.02 -16.80
CA LEU A 190 -5.74 11.78 -16.68
C LEU A 190 -4.85 11.54 -17.91
N ALA A 191 -4.40 12.64 -18.54
CA ALA A 191 -3.40 12.60 -19.59
C ALA A 191 -2.01 12.45 -18.97
N THR A 192 -1.27 11.42 -19.42
CA THR A 192 0.13 11.21 -19.02
C THR A 192 1.02 12.05 -19.94
N ILE A 193 1.68 13.09 -19.40
CA ILE A 193 2.52 14.02 -20.17
C ILE A 193 3.91 13.42 -20.40
N GLY A 194 4.53 12.90 -19.35
CA GLY A 194 5.89 12.35 -19.41
C GLY A 194 6.34 11.74 -18.09
N TYR A 195 7.53 11.14 -18.10
CA TYR A 195 8.18 10.63 -16.89
C TYR A 195 9.35 11.53 -16.52
N ASP A 196 9.41 11.96 -15.26
CA ASP A 196 10.54 12.68 -14.71
C ASP A 196 11.45 11.72 -13.95
N ASP A 197 12.65 11.47 -14.52
CA ASP A 197 13.67 10.59 -13.95
C ASP A 197 14.20 11.10 -12.60
N LYS A 198 14.21 12.41 -12.35
CA LYS A 198 14.73 12.98 -11.09
C LYS A 198 13.76 12.70 -9.94
N LEU A 199 12.47 12.85 -10.21
CA LEU A 199 11.41 12.63 -9.24
C LEU A 199 10.95 11.16 -9.18
N CYS A 200 11.38 10.35 -10.14
CA CYS A 200 10.89 9.00 -10.35
C CYS A 200 9.34 8.95 -10.45
N ALA A 201 8.73 9.94 -11.09
CA ALA A 201 7.28 10.16 -11.10
C ALA A 201 6.75 10.49 -12.49
N TRP A 202 5.48 10.16 -12.73
CA TRP A 202 4.77 10.49 -13.96
C TRP A 202 4.07 11.82 -13.82
N GLU A 203 4.32 12.74 -14.74
CA GLU A 203 3.54 13.97 -14.87
C GLU A 203 2.19 13.64 -15.49
N ILE A 204 1.13 14.06 -14.82
CA ILE A 204 -0.25 13.84 -15.20
C ILE A 204 -1.01 15.15 -15.26
N LYS A 205 -2.07 15.22 -16.08
CA LYS A 205 -2.96 16.37 -16.13
C LYS A 205 -4.41 15.92 -16.30
N SER A 206 -5.33 16.56 -15.59
CA SER A 206 -6.76 16.36 -15.77
C SER A 206 -7.17 16.68 -17.21
N MET A 207 -7.98 15.81 -17.81
CA MET A 207 -8.55 16.04 -19.13
C MET A 207 -9.96 16.64 -19.06
N ASP A 208 -10.50 16.84 -17.85
CA ASP A 208 -11.93 17.15 -17.63
C ASP A 208 -12.86 16.19 -18.39
N LYS A 209 -12.44 14.92 -18.51
CA LYS A 209 -13.18 13.90 -19.25
C LYS A 209 -13.59 12.80 -18.30
N TYR A 210 -14.87 12.79 -17.95
CA TYR A 210 -15.41 11.89 -16.95
C TYR A 210 -15.93 10.59 -17.56
N ASP A 211 -15.71 9.49 -16.85
CA ASP A 211 -16.22 8.16 -17.22
C ASP A 211 -16.65 7.38 -15.98
N LEU A 212 -17.39 6.30 -16.19
CA LEU A 212 -17.86 5.38 -15.16
C LEU A 212 -17.15 4.05 -15.25
N LEU A 213 -16.45 3.70 -14.18
CA LEU A 213 -15.76 2.43 -14.09
C LEU A 213 -16.45 1.51 -13.09
N ASP A 214 -16.53 0.26 -13.52
CA ASP A 214 -16.87 -0.85 -12.65
C ASP A 214 -15.64 -1.22 -11.81
N PRO A 215 -15.73 -1.21 -10.47
CA PRO A 215 -14.66 -1.71 -9.60
C PRO A 215 -14.19 -3.12 -10.00
N CYS A 216 -15.09 -3.96 -10.54
CA CYS A 216 -14.78 -5.32 -11.00
C CYS A 216 -13.95 -5.37 -12.29
N SER A 217 -13.93 -4.31 -13.11
CA SER A 217 -13.22 -4.29 -14.39
C SER A 217 -11.79 -3.74 -14.28
N MET A 218 -11.37 -3.32 -13.08
CA MET A 218 -10.03 -2.82 -12.81
C MET A 218 -9.00 -3.95 -12.89
N LYS A 219 -8.12 -3.89 -13.89
CA LYS A 219 -7.15 -4.96 -14.21
C LYS A 219 -5.90 -4.97 -13.34
N TYR A 220 -5.49 -3.82 -12.81
CA TYR A 220 -4.25 -3.69 -12.07
C TYR A 220 -4.53 -3.58 -10.59
N TYR A 221 -3.93 -4.50 -9.81
CA TYR A 221 -4.03 -4.45 -8.37
C TYR A 221 -3.04 -3.43 -7.82
N TYR A 222 -3.55 -2.28 -7.39
CA TYR A 222 -2.73 -1.29 -6.69
C TYR A 222 -3.54 -0.48 -5.67
N LYS A 223 -2.88 -0.07 -4.59
CA LYS A 223 -3.44 0.83 -3.58
C LYS A 223 -3.68 2.21 -4.21
N GLY A 224 -4.74 2.94 -3.87
CA GLY A 224 -4.94 4.30 -4.38
C GLY A 224 -3.67 5.15 -4.29
N LEU A 225 -3.28 5.76 -5.42
CA LEU A 225 -2.11 6.62 -5.55
C LEU A 225 -2.44 8.06 -5.14
N ASP A 226 -1.44 8.73 -4.60
CA ASP A 226 -1.52 10.15 -4.24
C ASP A 226 -0.95 11.01 -5.38
N ILE A 227 -1.53 12.20 -5.55
CA ILE A 227 -1.05 13.23 -6.47
C ILE A 227 -0.17 14.19 -5.69
N TYR A 228 0.98 14.55 -6.26
CA TYR A 228 1.91 15.54 -5.74
C TYR A 228 1.91 16.75 -6.66
N GLU A 229 1.85 17.96 -6.12
CA GLU A 229 1.90 19.20 -6.89
C GLU A 229 3.27 19.87 -6.68
N ILE A 230 4.00 20.10 -7.77
CA ILE A 230 5.33 20.72 -7.77
C ILE A 230 5.34 21.73 -8.92
N ASP A 231 5.60 23.00 -8.62
CA ASP A 231 5.73 24.08 -9.61
C ASP A 231 4.56 24.18 -10.61
N ASN A 232 3.32 24.02 -10.12
CA ASN A 232 2.06 23.97 -10.88
C ASN A 232 1.87 22.74 -11.79
N SER A 233 2.78 21.75 -11.74
CA SER A 233 2.62 20.45 -12.38
C SER A 233 2.20 19.38 -11.37
N THR A 234 1.33 18.47 -11.80
CA THR A 234 0.84 17.35 -10.98
C THR A 234 1.55 16.05 -11.35
N PHE A 235 2.01 15.33 -10.33
CA PHE A 235 2.81 14.12 -10.46
C PHE A 235 2.22 12.95 -9.69
N VAL A 236 2.42 11.75 -10.20
CA VAL A 236 2.07 10.49 -9.54
C VAL A 236 3.28 9.57 -9.52
N ALA A 237 3.70 9.18 -8.33
CA ALA A 237 4.81 8.28 -8.11
C ALA A 237 4.31 6.92 -7.62
N PHE A 238 4.84 5.84 -8.20
CA PHE A 238 4.59 4.49 -7.71
C PHE A 238 5.83 3.62 -7.86
N THR A 239 6.16 2.84 -6.83
CA THR A 239 7.38 2.04 -6.77
C THR A 239 7.12 0.54 -6.88
N ALA A 240 5.85 0.14 -7.05
CA ALA A 240 5.48 -1.27 -7.12
C ALA A 240 5.42 -1.76 -8.57
N ARG A 241 5.72 -3.05 -8.75
CA ARG A 241 5.47 -3.73 -10.01
C ARG A 241 3.95 -3.79 -10.24
N LEU A 242 3.52 -3.41 -11.44
CA LEU A 242 2.13 -3.57 -11.85
C LEU A 242 1.84 -5.06 -11.96
N THR A 243 1.08 -5.58 -11.01
CA THR A 243 0.56 -6.96 -11.02
C THR A 243 -0.87 -6.93 -11.52
N LEU A 244 -1.15 -7.76 -12.53
CA LEU A 244 -2.52 -8.04 -12.93
C LEU A 244 -3.27 -8.72 -11.78
N HIS A 245 -4.54 -8.39 -11.66
CA HIS A 245 -5.49 -9.05 -10.74
C HIS A 245 -5.76 -10.50 -11.16
#